data_AF-A0A951CCG0-F1
#
_entry.id   AF-A0A951CCG0-F1
#
_cell.length_a   1.000
_cell.length_b   1.000
_cell.length_c   1.000
_cell.angle_alpha   90.00
_cell.angle_beta   90.00
_cell.angle_gamma   90.00
#
_symmetry.space_group_name_H-M   'P 1'
#
loop_
_entity.id
_entity.type
_entity.pdbx_description
1 polymer ?
#
loop_
_entity_poly.entity_id
_entity_poly.type
_entity_poly.pdbx_seq_one_letter_code
_entity_poly.pdbx_strand_id
1 'polypeptide(L)'
;GEWPDERIWEEILLRSSTQDGWAPEFGPILQKGITPMRSFVVEPMQYGRLFLAGDAAHIVPPTGAKGLNLAMADVAILARAIAHFYRRGSEQPLAEYSQTCLRRIWKVQRFSWWMTSMLHRFPQETEFDRKRQLAELDYVTSSRAAMTSLAENYVGLPLDEVI
;
A
#
# COMPACT_ATOMS: atom_id res chain seq x y z
N GLY A 1 27.79 -9.93 0.86
CA GLY A 1 26.90 -9.15 1.74
C GLY A 1 26.50 -9.99 2.92
N GLU A 2 25.91 -9.40 3.97
CA GLU A 2 25.54 -10.11 5.21
C GLU A 2 24.41 -11.16 5.04
N TRP A 3 23.80 -11.20 3.84
CA TRP A 3 22.74 -12.11 3.43
C TRP A 3 23.17 -12.92 2.18
N PRO A 4 23.89 -14.04 2.36
CA PRO A 4 24.12 -15.02 1.29
C PRO A 4 22.81 -15.73 0.91
N ASP A 5 22.76 -16.33 -0.29
CA ASP A 5 21.53 -16.91 -0.84
C ASP A 5 21.01 -18.07 0.02
N GLU A 6 21.92 -18.88 0.56
CA GLU A 6 21.62 -20.00 1.45
C GLU A 6 20.88 -19.51 2.71
N ARG A 7 21.39 -18.43 3.32
CA ARG A 7 20.77 -17.82 4.50
C ARG A 7 19.38 -17.24 4.19
N ILE A 8 19.18 -16.66 3.02
CA ILE A 8 17.87 -16.16 2.59
C ILE A 8 16.88 -17.32 2.48
N TRP A 9 17.30 -18.42 1.86
CA TRP A 9 16.48 -19.62 1.71
C TRP A 9 16.14 -20.27 3.06
N GLU A 10 17.11 -20.41 3.96
CA GLU A 10 16.90 -20.92 5.32
C GLU A 10 15.84 -20.11 6.08
N GLU A 11 15.92 -18.78 6.02
CA GLU A 11 14.98 -17.89 6.71
C GLU A 11 13.58 -17.89 6.08
N ILE A 12 13.46 -18.05 4.76
CA ILE A 12 12.16 -18.22 4.08
C ILE A 12 11.49 -19.51 4.56
N LEU A 13 12.20 -20.64 4.55
CA LEU A 13 11.66 -21.92 4.99
C LEU A 13 11.20 -21.88 6.45
N LEU A 14 12.02 -21.29 7.32
CA LEU A 14 11.71 -21.16 8.75
C LEU A 14 10.40 -20.38 9.00
N ARG A 15 10.08 -19.41 8.14
CA ARG A 15 8.92 -18.50 8.32
C ARG A 15 7.73 -18.88 7.46
N SER A 16 7.89 -19.76 6.48
CA SER A 16 6.84 -20.18 5.54
C SER A 16 6.46 -21.65 5.67
N SER A 17 7.08 -22.41 6.58
CA SER A 17 6.72 -23.80 6.83
C SER A 17 5.25 -23.92 7.26
N THR A 18 4.50 -24.76 6.57
CA THR A 18 3.10 -25.05 6.86
C THR A 18 2.95 -26.48 7.41
N GLN A 19 1.81 -26.76 8.04
CA GLN A 19 1.55 -28.08 8.64
C GLN A 19 1.38 -29.20 7.60
N ASP A 20 1.09 -28.86 6.35
CA ASP A 20 0.92 -29.79 5.23
C ASP A 20 2.25 -30.14 4.52
N GLY A 21 3.38 -29.63 5.04
CA GLY A 21 4.71 -29.96 4.49
C GLY A 21 5.03 -29.26 3.17
N TRP A 22 4.30 -28.20 2.81
CA TRP A 22 4.64 -27.40 1.63
C TRP A 22 6.04 -26.80 1.75
N ALA A 23 6.79 -26.86 0.66
CA ALA A 23 8.10 -26.22 0.53
C ALA A 23 8.25 -25.61 -0.88
N PRO A 24 8.87 -24.43 -1.01
CA PRO A 24 9.16 -23.84 -2.30
C PRO A 24 10.27 -24.59 -3.05
N GLU A 25 10.28 -24.49 -4.38
CA GLU A 25 11.43 -24.90 -5.19
C GLU A 25 12.57 -23.89 -5.03
N PHE A 26 13.79 -24.40 -4.82
CA PHE A 26 14.99 -23.58 -4.69
C PHE A 26 15.57 -23.24 -6.06
N GLY A 27 16.09 -22.02 -6.18
CA GLY A 27 16.76 -21.55 -7.38
C GLY A 27 17.73 -20.40 -7.11
N PRO A 28 18.50 -19.99 -8.14
CA PRO A 28 19.42 -18.87 -8.01
C PRO A 28 18.67 -17.55 -7.77
N ILE A 29 19.14 -16.76 -6.80
CA ILE A 29 18.58 -15.43 -6.54
C ILE A 29 19.17 -14.44 -7.54
N LEU A 30 18.35 -13.98 -8.49
CA LEU A 30 18.80 -13.12 -9.59
C LEU A 30 19.03 -11.65 -9.17
N GLN A 31 18.30 -11.19 -8.15
CA GLN A 31 18.39 -9.81 -7.67
C GLN A 31 18.14 -9.75 -6.15
N LYS A 32 18.95 -8.94 -5.46
CA LYS A 32 18.82 -8.67 -4.02
C LYS A 32 18.80 -7.18 -3.76
N GLY A 33 17.93 -6.75 -2.86
CA GLY A 33 17.83 -5.38 -2.40
C GLY A 33 17.10 -5.31 -1.07
N ILE A 34 17.41 -4.29 -0.27
CA ILE A 34 16.70 -4.02 0.99
C ILE A 34 15.90 -2.74 0.79
N THR A 35 14.59 -2.84 0.93
CA THR A 35 13.68 -1.70 0.77
C THR A 35 13.20 -1.23 2.14
N PRO A 36 13.45 0.03 2.53
CA PRO A 36 12.93 0.56 3.78
C PRO A 36 11.41 0.68 3.72
N MET A 37 10.73 0.27 4.80
CA MET A 37 9.30 0.50 4.96
C MET A 37 9.07 1.94 5.44
N ARG A 38 8.38 2.74 4.63
CA ARG A 38 8.02 4.12 4.98
C ARG A 38 6.61 4.45 4.52
N SER A 39 5.95 5.31 5.30
CA SER A 39 4.71 5.98 4.91
C SER A 39 5.00 7.48 4.82
N PHE A 40 4.53 8.12 3.75
CA PHE A 40 4.68 9.55 3.53
C PHE A 40 3.49 10.07 2.72
N VAL A 41 3.04 11.29 3.02
CA VAL A 41 2.03 12.03 2.25
C VAL A 41 2.37 13.51 2.33
N VAL A 42 2.29 14.23 1.21
CA VAL A 42 2.36 15.70 1.16
C VAL A 42 0.97 16.29 0.91
N GLU A 43 0.66 17.37 1.60
CA GLU A 43 -0.56 18.16 1.40
C GLU A 43 -0.22 19.65 1.31
N PRO A 44 -0.71 20.38 0.29
CA PRO A 44 -1.41 19.89 -0.90
C PRO A 44 -0.48 19.17 -1.90
N MET A 45 -1.06 18.48 -2.88
CA MET A 45 -0.35 17.81 -3.97
C MET A 45 -0.14 18.72 -5.20
N GLN A 46 -0.30 20.04 -5.03
CA GLN A 46 -0.19 21.00 -6.12
C GLN A 46 0.25 22.38 -5.63
N TYR A 47 0.88 23.14 -6.54
CA TYR A 47 1.23 24.54 -6.32
C TYR A 47 1.21 25.32 -7.64
N GLY A 48 0.27 26.24 -7.80
CA GLY A 48 0.07 26.95 -9.08
C GLY A 48 -0.20 25.97 -10.21
N ARG A 49 0.70 25.90 -11.20
CA ARG A 49 0.62 24.98 -12.35
C ARG A 49 1.45 23.69 -12.17
N LEU A 50 2.01 23.46 -10.99
CA LEU A 50 2.73 22.24 -10.64
C LEU A 50 1.78 21.26 -9.94
N PHE A 51 1.77 20.00 -10.41
CA PHE A 51 0.98 18.90 -9.84
C PHE A 51 1.90 17.72 -9.54
N LEU A 52 1.77 17.15 -8.33
CA LEU A 52 2.54 15.99 -7.89
C LEU A 52 1.68 14.72 -8.04
N ALA A 53 2.29 13.61 -8.47
CA ALA A 53 1.63 12.32 -8.62
C ALA A 53 2.58 11.17 -8.21
N GLY A 54 2.03 10.08 -7.68
CA GLY A 54 2.80 8.90 -7.25
C GLY A 54 3.80 9.23 -6.14
N ASP A 55 4.99 8.62 -6.21
CA ASP A 55 6.05 8.73 -5.20
C ASP A 55 6.55 10.17 -4.95
N ALA A 56 6.26 11.12 -5.84
CA ALA A 56 6.53 12.54 -5.62
C ALA A 56 5.60 13.17 -4.55
N ALA A 57 4.43 12.57 -4.31
CA ALA A 57 3.42 13.05 -3.37
C ALA A 57 3.23 12.13 -2.16
N HIS A 58 3.38 10.82 -2.33
CA HIS A 58 3.12 9.87 -1.25
C HIS A 58 3.93 8.59 -1.42
N ILE A 59 4.26 7.95 -0.30
CA ILE A 59 4.86 6.62 -0.27
C ILE A 59 4.06 5.74 0.69
N VAL A 60 3.84 4.48 0.32
CA VAL A 60 3.16 3.47 1.13
C VAL A 60 4.09 2.27 1.37
N PRO A 61 4.00 1.60 2.53
CA PRO A 61 4.75 0.37 2.74
C PRO A 61 4.30 -0.71 1.75
N PRO A 62 5.23 -1.57 1.26
CA PRO A 62 4.93 -2.54 0.21
C PRO A 62 3.93 -3.62 0.63
N THR A 63 3.66 -3.78 1.94
CA THR A 63 2.73 -4.77 2.49
C THR A 63 1.33 -4.72 1.87
N GLY A 64 0.84 -3.52 1.54
CA GLY A 64 -0.48 -3.35 0.91
C GLY A 64 -0.48 -3.54 -0.61
N ALA A 65 0.68 -3.60 -1.25
CA ALA A 65 0.85 -3.58 -2.71
C ALA A 65 0.13 -2.41 -3.41
N LYS A 66 0.19 -1.20 -2.82
CA LYS A 66 -0.60 -0.04 -3.27
C LYS A 66 0.15 1.08 -4.00
N GLY A 67 1.48 1.15 -3.94
CA GLY A 67 2.25 2.30 -4.45
C GLY A 67 1.95 2.64 -5.92
N LEU A 68 2.23 1.71 -6.84
CA LEU A 68 1.97 1.90 -8.27
C LEU A 68 0.48 2.12 -8.57
N ASN A 69 -0.41 1.38 -7.89
CA ASN A 69 -1.86 1.51 -8.05
C ASN A 69 -2.35 2.91 -7.67
N LEU A 70 -1.75 3.51 -6.64
CA LEU A 70 -2.08 4.86 -6.19
C LEU A 70 -1.53 5.91 -7.16
N ALA A 71 -0.31 5.73 -7.65
CA ALA A 71 0.26 6.59 -8.70
C ALA A 71 -0.61 6.60 -9.98
N MET A 72 -1.11 5.43 -10.41
CA MET A 72 -2.02 5.33 -11.56
C MET A 72 -3.36 6.03 -11.32
N ALA A 73 -3.87 6.00 -10.09
CA ALA A 73 -5.09 6.72 -9.72
C ALA A 73 -4.90 8.24 -9.81
N ASP A 74 -3.79 8.76 -9.27
CA ASP A 74 -3.45 10.19 -9.35
C ASP A 74 -3.37 10.66 -10.81
N VAL A 75 -2.63 9.91 -11.64
CA VAL A 75 -2.47 10.22 -13.07
C VAL A 75 -3.80 10.19 -13.80
N ALA A 76 -4.68 9.23 -13.50
CA ALA A 76 -6.01 9.16 -14.10
C ALA A 76 -6.87 10.38 -13.75
N ILE A 77 -6.83 10.84 -12.50
CA ILE A 77 -7.55 12.04 -12.04
C ILE A 77 -6.95 13.29 -12.69
N LEU A 78 -5.63 13.45 -12.67
CA LEU A 78 -4.94 14.59 -13.26
C LEU A 78 -5.21 14.69 -14.77
N ALA A 79 -5.14 13.57 -15.49
CA ALA A 79 -5.43 13.53 -16.92
C ALA A 79 -6.86 13.96 -17.24
N ARG A 80 -7.85 13.53 -16.44
CA ARG A 80 -9.25 13.98 -16.58
C ARG A 80 -9.38 15.47 -16.33
N ALA A 81 -8.74 16.00 -15.29
CA ALA A 81 -8.76 17.42 -14.94
C ALA A 81 -8.12 18.29 -16.04
N ILE A 82 -6.94 17.89 -16.55
CA ILE A 82 -6.28 18.57 -17.68
C ILE A 82 -7.17 18.55 -18.92
N ALA A 83 -7.74 17.39 -19.25
CA ALA A 83 -8.59 17.28 -20.43
C ALA A 83 -9.90 18.07 -20.30
N HIS A 84 -10.43 18.22 -19.09
CA HIS A 84 -11.58 19.09 -18.82
C HIS A 84 -11.21 20.56 -19.04
N PHE A 85 -10.08 21.02 -18.51
CA PHE A 85 -9.59 22.39 -18.71
C PHE A 85 -9.49 22.75 -20.20
N TYR A 86 -8.82 21.92 -21.01
CA TYR A 86 -8.67 22.22 -22.44
C TYR A 86 -9.95 22.11 -23.26
N ARG A 87 -10.92 21.27 -22.85
CA ARG A 87 -12.19 21.11 -23.58
C ARG A 87 -13.29 22.08 -23.16
N ARG A 88 -13.28 22.52 -21.90
CA ARG A 88 -14.38 23.30 -21.29
C ARG A 88 -13.93 24.67 -20.79
N GLY A 89 -12.62 24.93 -20.71
CA GLY A 89 -12.07 26.19 -20.19
C GLY A 89 -12.19 26.36 -18.67
N SER A 90 -12.57 25.31 -17.93
CA SER A 90 -12.72 25.35 -16.48
C SER A 90 -11.49 24.82 -15.75
N GLU A 91 -10.96 25.59 -14.81
CA GLU A 91 -9.85 25.19 -13.93
C GLU A 91 -10.32 24.42 -12.69
N GLN A 92 -11.63 24.30 -12.47
CA GLN A 92 -12.17 23.72 -11.24
C GLN A 92 -11.64 22.30 -10.93
N PRO A 93 -11.64 21.33 -11.86
CA PRO A 93 -11.07 20.01 -11.59
C PRO A 93 -9.58 20.01 -11.25
N LEU A 94 -8.82 20.97 -11.79
CA LEU A 94 -7.41 21.16 -11.46
C LEU A 94 -7.25 21.76 -10.07
N ALA A 95 -8.10 22.71 -9.68
CA ALA A 95 -8.12 23.29 -8.34
C ALA A 95 -8.48 22.24 -7.26
N GLU A 96 -9.36 21.29 -7.60
CA GLU A 96 -9.83 20.23 -6.70
C GLU A 96 -8.95 18.96 -6.72
N TYR A 97 -7.87 18.93 -7.54
CA TYR A 97 -7.03 17.76 -7.75
C TYR A 97 -6.49 17.16 -6.44
N SER A 98 -5.87 17.99 -5.60
CA SER A 98 -5.31 17.54 -4.31
C SER A 98 -6.38 16.93 -3.42
N GLN A 99 -7.51 17.62 -3.25
CA GLN A 99 -8.60 17.13 -2.40
C GLN A 99 -9.15 15.80 -2.92
N THR A 100 -9.26 15.64 -4.24
CA THR A 100 -9.78 14.43 -4.86
C THR A 100 -8.84 13.24 -4.67
N CYS A 101 -7.54 13.42 -4.91
CA CYS A 101 -6.56 12.34 -4.72
C CYS A 101 -6.39 11.97 -3.24
N LEU A 102 -6.33 12.96 -2.34
CA LEU A 102 -6.09 12.75 -0.91
C LEU A 102 -7.16 11.89 -0.24
N ARG A 103 -8.43 11.96 -0.66
CA ARG A 103 -9.49 11.07 -0.16
C ARG A 103 -9.16 9.59 -0.36
N ARG A 104 -8.54 9.24 -1.49
CA ARG A 104 -8.12 7.87 -1.79
C ARG A 104 -6.80 7.52 -1.13
N ILE A 105 -5.82 8.43 -1.16
CA ILE A 105 -4.49 8.24 -0.57
C ILE A 105 -4.61 7.88 0.92
N TRP A 106 -5.43 8.59 1.69
CA TRP A 106 -5.60 8.29 3.11
C TRP A 106 -6.25 6.94 3.39
N LYS A 107 -7.23 6.51 2.58
CA LYS A 107 -7.82 5.17 2.70
C LYS A 107 -6.79 4.08 2.43
N VAL A 108 -5.93 4.30 1.44
CA VAL A 108 -4.82 3.40 1.10
C VAL A 108 -3.74 3.38 2.19
N GLN A 109 -3.40 4.53 2.76
CA GLN A 109 -2.43 4.61 3.86
C GLN A 109 -2.94 3.89 5.10
N ARG A 110 -4.21 4.11 5.47
CA ARG A 110 -4.87 3.37 6.56
C ARG A 110 -4.77 1.86 6.36
N PHE A 111 -5.12 1.39 5.16
CA PHE A 111 -5.08 -0.04 4.83
C PHE A 111 -3.66 -0.61 4.86
N SER A 112 -2.70 0.09 4.27
CA SER A 112 -1.30 -0.36 4.18
C SER A 112 -0.64 -0.40 5.57
N TRP A 113 -0.94 0.59 6.41
CA TRP A 113 -0.53 0.59 7.81
C TRP A 113 -1.17 -0.55 8.60
N TRP A 114 -2.48 -0.76 8.48
CA TRP A 114 -3.19 -1.85 9.16
C TRP A 114 -2.61 -3.23 8.81
N MET A 115 -2.38 -3.51 7.52
CA MET A 115 -1.72 -4.74 7.05
C MET A 115 -0.30 -4.88 7.64
N THR A 116 0.47 -3.79 7.65
CA THR A 116 1.84 -3.81 8.18
C THR A 116 1.85 -4.11 9.68
N SER A 117 0.99 -3.44 10.44
CA SER A 117 0.83 -3.62 11.88
C SER A 117 0.30 -5.02 12.26
N MET A 118 -0.41 -5.71 11.36
CA MET A 118 -0.90 -7.06 11.60
C MET A 118 0.12 -8.15 11.28
N LEU A 119 0.95 -7.93 10.25
CA LEU A 119 1.79 -8.97 9.64
C LEU A 119 3.27 -8.87 9.99
N HIS A 120 3.70 -7.82 10.69
CA HIS A 120 5.11 -7.61 11.07
C HIS A 120 5.30 -7.62 12.59
N ARG A 121 6.48 -8.06 13.03
CA ARG A 121 6.92 -7.93 14.42
C ARG A 121 7.67 -6.63 14.60
N PHE A 122 7.40 -5.90 15.67
CA PHE A 122 8.10 -4.66 15.99
C PHE A 122 9.02 -4.84 17.20
N PRO A 123 10.24 -4.27 17.22
CA PRO A 123 11.22 -4.54 18.27
C PRO A 123 10.76 -4.16 19.69
N GLN A 124 9.83 -3.20 19.81
CA GLN A 124 9.34 -2.68 21.08
C GLN A 124 7.98 -3.28 21.52
N GLU A 125 7.47 -4.31 20.83
CA GLU A 125 6.19 -4.93 21.18
C GLU A 125 6.21 -5.64 22.53
N THR A 126 5.15 -5.44 23.30
CA THR A 126 4.87 -6.20 24.52
C THR A 126 4.16 -7.52 24.21
N GLU A 127 4.07 -8.41 25.19
CA GLU A 127 3.25 -9.64 25.06
C GLU A 127 1.77 -9.30 24.81
N PHE A 128 1.28 -8.21 25.42
CA PHE A 128 -0.09 -7.74 25.21
C PHE A 128 -0.32 -7.31 23.76
N ASP A 129 0.61 -6.53 23.19
CA ASP A 129 0.55 -6.11 21.78
C ASP A 129 0.52 -7.32 20.85
N ARG A 130 1.34 -8.33 21.14
CA ARG A 130 1.38 -9.56 20.35
C ARG A 130 0.07 -10.35 20.41
N LYS A 131 -0.55 -10.47 21.58
CA LYS A 131 -1.86 -11.13 21.73
C LYS A 131 -2.96 -10.37 20.99
N ARG A 132 -2.95 -9.03 21.06
CA ARG A 132 -3.89 -8.18 20.30
C ARG A 132 -3.71 -8.33 18.79
N GLN A 133 -2.46 -8.37 18.31
CA GLN A 133 -2.14 -8.58 16.90
C GLN A 133 -2.64 -9.94 16.39
N LEU A 134 -2.44 -11.01 17.17
CA LEU A 134 -2.93 -12.34 16.83
C LEU A 134 -4.46 -12.42 16.83
N ALA A 135 -5.13 -11.77 17.79
CA ALA A 135 -6.58 -11.70 17.82
C ALA A 135 -7.16 -10.97 16.59
N GLU A 136 -6.49 -9.90 16.12
CA GLU A 136 -6.88 -9.21 14.88
C GLU A 136 -6.75 -10.14 13.66
N LEU A 137 -5.63 -10.87 13.54
CA LEU A 137 -5.43 -11.82 12.45
C LEU A 137 -6.46 -12.97 12.47
N ASP A 138 -6.74 -13.51 13.66
CA ASP A 138 -7.78 -14.53 13.86
C ASP A 138 -9.16 -14.01 13.45
N TYR A 139 -9.52 -12.79 13.86
CA TYR A 139 -10.78 -12.17 13.47
C TYR A 139 -10.88 -11.96 11.95
N VAL A 140 -9.82 -11.46 11.31
CA VAL A 140 -9.79 -11.27 9.85
C VAL A 140 -9.97 -12.58 9.10
N THR A 141 -9.41 -13.68 9.60
CA THR A 141 -9.43 -14.98 8.92
C THR A 141 -10.66 -15.83 9.25
N SER A 142 -11.39 -15.51 10.32
CA SER A 142 -12.60 -16.25 10.75
C SER A 142 -13.92 -15.51 10.47
N SER A 143 -13.90 -14.18 10.31
CA SER A 143 -15.11 -13.38 10.08
C SER A 143 -15.28 -12.99 8.61
N ARG A 144 -16.43 -13.38 8.01
CA ARG A 144 -16.78 -12.97 6.64
C ARG A 144 -16.80 -11.44 6.46
N ALA A 145 -17.27 -10.69 7.45
CA ALA A 145 -17.32 -9.23 7.36
C ALA A 145 -15.90 -8.63 7.32
N ALA A 146 -14.99 -9.15 8.16
CA ALA A 146 -13.60 -8.71 8.19
C ALA A 146 -12.86 -9.11 6.90
N MET A 147 -13.08 -10.33 6.39
CA MET A 147 -12.56 -10.76 5.09
C MET A 147 -13.04 -9.89 3.94
N THR A 148 -14.31 -9.48 3.93
CA THR A 148 -14.84 -8.56 2.91
C THR A 148 -14.13 -7.20 2.96
N SER A 149 -13.91 -6.66 4.16
CA SER A 149 -13.17 -5.40 4.35
C SER A 149 -11.71 -5.50 3.87
N LEU A 150 -11.03 -6.62 4.18
CA LEU A 150 -9.71 -6.91 3.62
C LEU A 150 -9.78 -6.96 2.09
N ALA A 151 -10.71 -7.73 1.53
CA ALA A 151 -10.82 -7.99 0.11
C ALA A 151 -11.09 -6.71 -0.70
N GLU A 152 -12.06 -5.88 -0.31
CA GLU A 152 -12.39 -4.64 -1.03
C GLU A 152 -11.21 -3.66 -1.06
N ASN A 153 -10.45 -3.58 0.05
CA ASN A 153 -9.27 -2.72 0.11
C ASN A 153 -8.13 -3.34 -0.71
N TYR A 154 -7.98 -4.67 -0.70
CA TYR A 154 -6.94 -5.40 -1.42
C TYR A 154 -7.13 -5.36 -2.95
N VAL A 155 -8.36 -5.47 -3.46
CA VAL A 155 -8.64 -5.27 -4.90
C VAL A 155 -8.62 -3.78 -5.29
N GLY A 156 -8.79 -2.89 -4.33
CA GLY A 156 -8.73 -1.45 -4.51
C GLY A 156 -10.12 -0.82 -4.57
N LEU A 157 -10.27 0.27 -3.81
CA LEU A 157 -11.52 1.02 -3.77
C LEU A 157 -11.77 1.77 -5.09
N PRO A 158 -13.05 2.07 -5.40
CA PRO A 158 -13.44 2.82 -6.60
C PRO A 158 -12.67 4.13 -6.74
N LEU A 159 -12.45 4.56 -7.98
CA LEU A 159 -11.94 5.89 -8.27
C LEU A 159 -13.06 6.91 -8.11
N ASP A 160 -12.75 8.02 -7.45
CA ASP A 160 -13.67 9.16 -7.41
C ASP A 160 -13.86 9.71 -8.84
N GLU A 161 -15.09 10.07 -9.17
CA GLU A 161 -15.40 10.73 -10.44
C GLU A 161 -14.93 12.19 -10.38
N VAL A 162 -14.37 12.65 -11.51
CA VAL A 162 -14.04 14.06 -11.69
C VAL A 162 -15.30 14.70 -12.29
N ILE A 163 -15.97 15.56 -11.51
CA ILE A 163 -17.15 16.32 -11.97
C ILE A 163 -16.68 17.50 -12.83
#